data_AF-A0AAV0RVC5-F1
#
_entry.id   AF-A0AAV0RVC5-F1
#
_cell.length_a   1.000
_cell.length_b   1.000
_cell.length_c   1.000
_cell.angle_alpha   90.00
_cell.angle_beta   90.00
_cell.angle_gamma   90.00
#
_symmetry.space_group_name_H-M   'P 1'
#
loop_
_entity.id
_entity.type
_entity.pdbx_description
1 polymer ?
#
loop_
_entity_poly.entity_id
_entity_poly.type
_entity_poly.pdbx_seq_one_letter_code
_entity_poly.pdbx_strand_id
1 'polypeptide(L)'
;MENNVACGVGMEEDEMDLPPGFRFHPTDEELISHYLYNKVIDINFSCIAIGDVDLNKSEPWELPYEGKAKMGEKEWYFFCIRDRKYPTGVRTNRATEAGYWKATGKDKEIYRGKCLVGMKKTLVFYKGRAPKGEKTNWVMHEYRLDRKFPTHNLPKRAKVNK
;
A
#
# COMPACT_ATOMS: atom_id res chain seq x y z
N MET A 1 22.63 38.30 -18.14
CA MET A 1 22.87 36.85 -18.21
C MET A 1 22.73 36.34 -16.79
N GLU A 2 21.52 35.94 -16.44
CA GLU A 2 21.21 35.37 -15.13
C GLU A 2 21.59 33.89 -15.19
N ASN A 3 22.57 33.50 -14.38
CA ASN A 3 22.97 32.11 -14.24
C ASN A 3 22.04 31.44 -13.22
N ASN A 4 21.12 30.65 -13.76
CA ASN A 4 20.42 29.59 -13.04
C ASN A 4 21.43 28.66 -12.35
N VAL A 5 21.37 28.59 -11.02
CA VAL A 5 21.86 27.43 -10.29
C VAL A 5 20.64 26.71 -9.74
N ALA A 6 20.32 25.59 -10.40
CA ALA A 6 19.32 24.65 -9.96
C ALA A 6 19.70 24.13 -8.57
N CYS A 7 18.82 24.31 -7.59
CA CYS A 7 18.92 23.62 -6.32
C CYS A 7 18.53 22.16 -6.56
N GLY A 8 19.53 21.30 -6.70
CA GLY A 8 19.33 19.85 -6.67
C GLY A 8 18.83 19.47 -5.28
N VAL A 9 17.57 19.04 -5.19
CA VAL A 9 17.05 18.44 -3.97
C VAL A 9 17.57 17.00 -3.96
N GLY A 10 18.68 16.79 -3.25
CA GLY A 10 19.08 15.46 -2.81
C GLY A 10 18.01 14.94 -1.87
N MET A 11 17.51 13.74 -2.14
CA MET A 11 16.66 13.01 -1.21
C MET A 11 17.56 12.56 -0.07
N GLU A 12 17.59 13.31 1.02
CA GLU A 12 18.19 12.86 2.27
C GLU A 12 17.36 11.66 2.75
N GLU A 13 17.97 10.47 2.71
CA GLU A 13 17.48 9.33 3.49
C GLU A 13 17.63 9.74 4.96
N ASP A 14 16.55 10.24 5.56
CA ASP A 14 16.47 10.50 7.00
C ASP A 14 16.66 9.18 7.75
N GLU A 15 17.92 8.80 7.99
CA GLU A 15 18.31 7.72 8.89
C GLU A 15 17.87 8.13 10.29
N MET A 16 16.72 7.63 10.73
CA MET A 16 16.24 7.89 12.09
C MET A 16 17.17 7.18 13.07
N ASP A 17 17.83 7.95 13.94
CA ASP A 17 18.61 7.46 15.07
C ASP A 17 17.70 6.79 16.13
N LEU A 18 17.23 5.59 15.81
CA LEU A 18 16.43 4.78 16.70
C LEU A 18 17.34 3.85 17.52
N PRO A 19 17.04 3.65 18.83
CA PRO A 19 17.78 2.69 19.64
C PRO A 19 17.76 1.27 19.02
N PRO A 20 18.84 0.50 19.18
CA PRO A 20 18.89 -0.88 18.71
C PRO A 20 17.69 -1.70 19.18
N GLY A 21 17.07 -2.44 18.24
CA GLY A 21 15.89 -3.26 18.51
C GLY A 21 14.56 -2.56 18.27
N PHE A 22 14.53 -1.24 18.08
CA PHE A 22 13.31 -0.57 17.63
C PHE A 22 12.97 -0.98 16.19
N ARG A 23 11.70 -1.31 15.96
CA ARG A 23 11.22 -1.79 14.66
C ARG A 23 9.84 -1.26 14.38
N PHE A 24 9.56 -1.04 13.11
CA PHE A 24 8.21 -0.81 12.66
C PHE A 24 7.42 -2.12 12.74
N HIS A 25 6.59 -2.24 13.78
CA HIS A 25 5.76 -3.43 14.04
C HIS A 25 4.32 -3.03 14.44
N PRO A 26 3.60 -2.30 13.57
CA PRO A 26 2.27 -1.81 13.88
C PRO A 26 1.26 -2.97 13.95
N THR A 27 0.25 -2.81 14.79
CA THR A 27 -0.92 -3.67 14.80
C THR A 27 -1.78 -3.45 13.55
N ASP A 28 -2.65 -4.42 13.24
CA ASP A 28 -3.64 -4.31 12.16
C ASP A 28 -4.50 -3.03 12.29
N GLU A 29 -4.81 -2.63 13.52
CA GLU A 29 -5.59 -1.43 13.84
C GLU A 29 -4.78 -0.15 13.59
N GLU A 30 -3.52 -0.11 14.04
CA GLU A 30 -2.65 1.05 13.84
C GLU A 30 -2.36 1.32 12.36
N LEU A 31 -2.12 0.26 11.57
CA LEU A 31 -1.96 0.37 10.12
C LEU A 31 -3.15 1.08 9.46
N ILE A 32 -4.37 0.82 9.93
CA ILE A 32 -5.55 1.47 9.37
C ILE A 32 -5.68 2.89 9.89
N SER A 33 -5.72 3.07 11.20
CA SER A 33 -6.16 4.32 11.81
C SER A 33 -5.09 5.41 11.82
N HIS A 34 -3.81 5.05 11.90
CA HIS A 34 -2.70 6.01 11.96
C HIS A 34 -1.98 6.21 10.62
N TYR A 35 -2.09 5.26 9.69
CA TYR A 35 -1.40 5.32 8.40
C TYR A 35 -2.36 5.41 7.22
N LEU A 36 -3.19 4.38 7.01
CA LEU A 36 -4.08 4.33 5.85
C LEU A 36 -5.15 5.44 5.86
N TYR A 37 -5.72 5.73 7.02
CA TYR A 37 -6.71 6.80 7.18
C TYR A 37 -6.14 8.15 6.77
N ASN A 38 -4.92 8.47 7.24
CA ASN A 38 -4.24 9.72 6.89
C ASN A 38 -3.93 9.79 5.39
N LYS A 39 -3.46 8.69 4.78
CA LYS A 39 -3.24 8.62 3.32
C LYS A 39 -4.51 8.78 2.49
N VAL A 40 -5.66 8.36 3.02
CA VAL A 40 -6.96 8.51 2.34
C VAL A 40 -7.45 9.95 2.40
N ILE A 41 -7.23 10.65 3.51
CA ILE A 41 -7.66 12.04 3.70
C ILE A 41 -6.73 13.01 2.99
N ASP A 42 -5.43 12.76 3.07
CA ASP A 42 -4.39 13.53 2.41
C ASP A 42 -3.57 12.62 1.50
N ILE A 43 -3.73 12.79 0.19
CA ILE A 43 -3.01 12.01 -0.80
C ILE A 43 -1.49 12.26 -0.76
N ASN A 44 -1.08 13.43 -0.26
CA ASN A 44 0.31 13.81 -0.08
C ASN A 44 0.89 13.32 1.25
N PHE A 45 0.08 12.69 2.11
CA PHE A 45 0.58 12.07 3.33
C PHE A 45 1.68 11.08 2.99
N SER A 46 2.81 11.24 3.68
CA SER A 46 3.96 10.36 3.59
C SER A 46 4.48 10.10 5.00
N CYS A 47 5.03 8.92 5.23
CA CYS A 47 5.79 8.64 6.44
C CYS A 47 7.08 7.89 6.09
N ILE A 48 7.97 7.80 7.06
CA ILE A 48 9.26 7.12 6.94
C ILE A 48 9.06 5.60 6.88
N ALA A 49 7.98 5.05 7.44
CA ALA A 49 7.80 3.60 7.52
C ALA A 49 7.19 2.94 6.27
N ILE A 50 6.43 3.70 5.47
CA ILE A 50 5.58 3.15 4.40
C ILE A 50 5.89 3.89 3.09
N GLY A 51 6.23 3.11 2.06
CA GLY A 51 6.48 3.63 0.71
C GLY A 51 5.21 3.70 -0.14
N ASP A 52 5.31 4.32 -1.32
CA ASP A 52 4.26 4.29 -2.34
C ASP A 52 4.67 3.29 -3.44
N VAL A 53 3.75 2.44 -3.91
CA VAL A 53 4.02 1.46 -4.97
C VAL A 53 2.83 1.26 -5.91
N ASP A 54 3.13 1.00 -7.18
CA ASP A 54 2.18 0.45 -8.15
C ASP A 54 2.36 -1.07 -8.22
N LEU A 55 1.46 -1.80 -7.54
CA LEU A 55 1.50 -3.26 -7.47
C LEU A 55 1.23 -3.95 -8.81
N ASN A 56 0.70 -3.26 -9.82
CA ASN A 56 0.51 -3.86 -11.15
C ASN A 56 1.79 -3.87 -11.98
N LYS A 57 2.79 -3.07 -11.58
CA LYS A 57 4.07 -2.89 -12.29
C LYS A 57 5.28 -3.36 -11.48
N SER A 58 5.03 -3.95 -10.32
CA SER A 58 6.10 -4.41 -9.43
C SER A 58 5.85 -5.88 -9.10
N GLU A 59 6.86 -6.69 -9.31
CA GLU A 59 6.85 -8.08 -8.86
C GLU A 59 7.17 -8.14 -7.37
N PRO A 60 6.67 -9.15 -6.64
CA PRO A 60 6.83 -9.21 -5.19
C PRO A 60 8.29 -9.25 -4.73
N TRP A 61 9.19 -9.84 -5.52
CA TRP A 61 10.62 -9.87 -5.23
C TRP A 61 11.35 -8.57 -5.53
N GLU A 62 10.73 -7.59 -6.19
CA GLU A 62 11.32 -6.25 -6.42
C GLU A 62 10.98 -5.29 -5.28
N LEU A 63 9.87 -5.55 -4.56
CA LEU A 63 9.39 -4.69 -3.49
C LEU A 63 10.44 -4.40 -2.39
N PRO A 64 11.27 -5.38 -1.95
CA PRO A 64 12.29 -5.12 -0.94
C PRO A 64 13.52 -4.34 -1.44
N TYR A 65 13.85 -4.44 -2.73
CA TYR A 65 15.19 -4.06 -3.23
C TYR A 65 15.25 -2.71 -3.94
N GLU A 66 14.13 -2.14 -4.38
CA GLU A 66 14.13 -0.91 -5.19
C GLU A 66 13.99 0.40 -4.39
N GLY A 67 14.36 0.43 -3.10
CA GLY A 67 14.15 1.61 -2.24
C GLY A 67 12.67 1.98 -2.05
N LYS A 68 11.76 1.16 -2.59
CA LYS A 68 10.31 1.29 -2.43
C LYS A 68 9.91 1.03 -0.98
N ALA A 69 10.60 0.11 -0.32
CA ALA A 69 10.44 -0.14 1.10
C ALA A 69 11.33 0.81 1.88
N LYS A 70 10.72 1.60 2.76
CA LYS A 70 11.44 2.62 3.53
C LYS A 70 11.96 2.10 4.88
N MET A 71 11.36 1.04 5.41
CA MET A 71 11.80 0.32 6.62
C MET A 71 11.38 -1.15 6.56
N GLY A 72 12.14 -2.03 7.23
CA GLY A 72 11.76 -3.43 7.49
C GLY A 72 12.77 -4.48 7.01
N GLU A 73 12.99 -5.52 7.82
CA GLU A 73 13.90 -6.64 7.51
C GLU A 73 13.17 -7.82 6.83
N LYS A 74 11.94 -8.11 7.27
CA LYS A 74 11.16 -9.30 6.87
C LYS A 74 9.78 -8.96 6.30
N GLU A 75 9.26 -7.81 6.67
CA GLU A 75 7.95 -7.31 6.25
C GLU A 75 8.16 -5.88 5.74
N TRP A 76 7.48 -5.55 4.65
CA TRP A 76 7.55 -4.25 4.00
C TRP A 76 6.15 -3.71 3.78
N TYR A 77 5.99 -2.41 3.96
CA TYR A 77 4.70 -1.76 3.96
C TYR A 77 4.63 -0.73 2.83
N PHE A 78 3.53 -0.76 2.09
CA PHE A 78 3.33 0.14 0.97
C PHE A 78 1.89 0.65 0.92
N PHE A 79 1.76 1.92 0.57
CA PHE A 79 0.54 2.47 0.01
C PHE A 79 0.46 2.11 -1.47
N CYS A 80 -0.73 1.70 -1.90
CA CYS A 80 -1.01 1.41 -3.30
C CYS A 80 -2.32 2.09 -3.68
N ILE A 81 -2.31 2.80 -4.81
CA ILE A 81 -3.56 3.27 -5.40
C ILE A 81 -4.31 2.06 -5.91
N ARG A 82 -5.56 1.88 -5.46
CA ARG A 82 -6.37 0.74 -5.88
C ARG A 82 -6.78 0.91 -7.34
N ASP A 83 -6.04 0.25 -8.24
CA ASP A 83 -6.43 0.16 -9.64
C ASP A 83 -7.65 -0.75 -9.82
N ARG A 84 -8.57 -0.34 -10.69
CA ARG A 84 -9.76 -1.13 -11.01
C ARG A 84 -9.48 -1.92 -12.28
N LYS A 85 -9.67 -3.24 -12.23
CA LYS A 85 -9.57 -4.13 -13.41
C LYS A 85 -10.46 -3.66 -14.56
N TYR A 86 -11.59 -3.02 -14.25
CA TYR A 86 -12.48 -2.41 -15.23
C TYR A 86 -12.90 -1.02 -14.74
N PRO A 87 -13.05 -0.01 -15.62
CA PRO A 87 -13.44 1.35 -15.23
C PRO A 87 -14.70 1.41 -14.36
N THR A 88 -15.68 0.55 -14.64
CA THR A 88 -16.97 0.45 -13.96
C THR A 88 -17.02 -0.61 -12.86
N GLY A 89 -16.00 -1.46 -12.74
CA GLY A 89 -16.00 -2.62 -11.87
C GLY A 89 -15.42 -2.35 -10.48
N VAL A 90 -15.81 -3.17 -9.51
CA VAL A 90 -15.23 -3.18 -8.14
C VAL A 90 -14.03 -4.12 -8.01
N ARG A 91 -13.73 -4.90 -9.05
CA ARG A 91 -12.65 -5.89 -9.04
C ARG A 91 -11.31 -5.19 -9.23
N THR A 92 -10.41 -5.35 -8.26
CA THR A 92 -9.02 -4.85 -8.37
C THR A 92 -8.26 -5.64 -9.43
N ASN A 93 -7.41 -4.97 -10.22
CA ASN A 93 -6.41 -5.68 -11.02
C ASN A 93 -5.33 -6.22 -10.07
N ARG A 94 -4.94 -7.46 -10.30
CA ARG A 94 -4.02 -8.22 -9.44
C ARG A 94 -3.04 -9.06 -10.25
N ALA A 95 -3.00 -8.83 -11.56
CA ALA A 95 -2.03 -9.46 -12.44
C ALA A 95 -0.81 -8.55 -12.53
N THR A 96 0.36 -9.18 -12.54
CA THR A 96 1.63 -8.56 -12.88
C THR A 96 2.10 -9.16 -14.22
N GLU A 97 3.30 -8.81 -14.67
CA GLU A 97 3.86 -9.39 -15.89
C GLU A 97 4.18 -10.88 -15.70
N ALA A 98 4.81 -11.22 -14.58
CA ALA A 98 5.28 -12.56 -14.27
C ALA A 98 4.23 -13.44 -13.57
N GLY A 99 3.11 -12.89 -13.10
CA GLY A 99 2.15 -13.68 -12.33
C GLY A 99 0.86 -12.96 -11.92
N TYR A 100 0.25 -13.43 -10.83
CA TYR A 100 -0.97 -12.85 -10.29
C TYR A 100 -1.15 -13.11 -8.79
N TRP A 101 -1.77 -12.15 -8.11
CA TRP A 101 -2.19 -12.26 -6.71
C TRP A 101 -3.57 -12.91 -6.60
N LYS A 102 -3.65 -14.01 -5.84
CA LYS A 102 -4.88 -14.73 -5.55
C LYS A 102 -5.26 -14.55 -4.08
N ALA A 103 -6.48 -14.11 -3.82
CA ALA A 103 -7.01 -14.04 -2.47
C ALA A 103 -7.10 -15.45 -1.85
N THR A 104 -6.77 -15.55 -0.56
CA THR A 104 -6.84 -16.79 0.20
C THR A 104 -7.48 -16.53 1.57
N GLY A 105 -8.24 -17.50 2.07
CA GLY A 105 -8.95 -17.38 3.34
C GLY A 105 -10.11 -16.38 3.31
N LYS A 106 -10.68 -16.14 4.50
CA LYS A 106 -11.73 -15.15 4.73
C LYS A 106 -11.10 -13.81 5.09
N ASP A 107 -11.70 -12.71 4.62
CA ASP A 107 -11.32 -11.36 5.05
C ASP A 107 -11.48 -11.23 6.56
N LYS A 108 -10.47 -10.65 7.22
CA LYS A 108 -10.47 -10.35 8.65
C LYS A 108 -11.01 -8.93 8.87
N GLU A 109 -12.00 -8.80 9.75
CA GLU A 109 -12.49 -7.51 10.23
C GLU A 109 -11.49 -6.93 11.24
N ILE A 110 -11.26 -5.63 11.18
CA ILE A 110 -10.35 -4.91 12.07
C ILE A 110 -11.14 -3.85 12.82
N TYR A 111 -11.04 -3.89 14.15
CA TYR A 111 -11.81 -3.04 15.05
C TYR A 111 -10.89 -2.15 15.88
N ARG A 112 -11.34 -0.90 16.12
CA ARG A 112 -10.87 -0.02 17.17
C ARG A 112 -11.95 0.03 18.24
N GLY A 113 -11.73 -0.69 19.34
CA GLY A 113 -12.80 -0.93 20.33
C GLY A 113 -13.99 -1.66 19.70
N LYS A 114 -15.16 -1.02 19.68
CA LYS A 114 -16.39 -1.57 19.05
C LYS A 114 -16.63 -1.07 17.63
N CYS A 115 -15.74 -0.22 17.10
CA CYS A 115 -15.89 0.39 15.79
C CYS A 115 -15.13 -0.41 14.73
N LEU A 116 -15.81 -0.87 13.68
CA LEU A 116 -15.16 -1.49 12.51
C LEU A 116 -14.41 -0.39 11.74
N VAL A 117 -13.08 -0.46 11.74
CA VAL A 117 -12.23 0.54 11.07
C VAL A 117 -11.81 0.09 9.67
N GLY A 118 -11.82 -1.21 9.40
CA GLY A 118 -11.55 -1.75 8.09
C GLY A 118 -11.42 -3.25 8.02
N MET A 119 -10.80 -3.72 6.94
CA MET A 119 -10.67 -5.14 6.64
C MET A 119 -9.24 -5.44 6.17
N LYS A 120 -8.77 -6.65 6.50
CA LYS A 120 -7.52 -7.23 5.98
C LYS A 120 -7.84 -8.44 5.10
N LYS A 121 -7.32 -8.42 3.88
CA LYS A 121 -7.40 -9.54 2.93
C LYS A 121 -6.01 -10.12 2.73
N THR A 122 -5.89 -11.43 2.82
CA THR A 122 -4.63 -12.13 2.55
C THR A 122 -4.60 -12.61 1.10
N LEU A 123 -3.48 -12.37 0.43
CA LEU A 123 -3.23 -12.80 -0.94
C LEU A 123 -1.93 -13.59 -1.00
N VAL A 124 -1.88 -14.54 -1.92
CA VAL A 124 -0.67 -15.29 -2.26
C VAL A 124 -0.37 -15.06 -3.73
N PHE A 125 0.90 -14.82 -4.05
CA PHE A 125 1.33 -14.65 -5.43
C PHE A 125 1.53 -16.01 -6.11
N TYR A 126 1.07 -16.10 -7.35
CA TYR A 126 1.26 -17.24 -8.23
C TYR A 126 2.07 -16.79 -9.44
N LYS A 127 3.18 -17.47 -9.74
CA LYS A 127 4.02 -17.20 -10.91
C LYS A 127 3.43 -17.91 -12.14
N GLY A 128 3.43 -17.23 -13.28
CA GLY A 128 2.82 -17.70 -14.54
C GLY A 128 1.38 -17.25 -14.74
N ARG A 129 0.76 -17.68 -15.86
CA ARG A 129 -0.58 -17.21 -16.24
C ARG A 129 -1.68 -17.91 -15.47
N ALA A 130 -2.66 -17.13 -15.01
CA ALA A 130 -3.88 -17.67 -14.42
C ALA A 130 -4.67 -18.52 -15.43
N PRO A 131 -5.35 -19.60 -14.99
CA PRO A 131 -5.40 -20.12 -13.62
C PRO A 131 -4.30 -21.14 -13.28
N LYS A 132 -3.33 -21.37 -14.17
CA LYS A 132 -2.34 -22.47 -14.09
C LYS A 132 -1.01 -22.06 -13.43
N GLY A 133 -0.97 -20.91 -12.76
CA GLY A 133 0.26 -20.44 -12.13
C GLY A 133 0.71 -21.33 -10.97
N GLU A 134 1.99 -21.27 -10.64
CA GLU A 134 2.60 -21.97 -9.53
C GLU A 134 2.58 -21.11 -8.27
N LYS A 135 2.12 -21.67 -7.14
CA LYS A 135 2.04 -20.95 -5.87
C LYS A 135 3.45 -20.61 -5.38
N THR A 136 3.67 -19.37 -4.97
CA THR A 136 4.92 -18.93 -4.34
C THR A 136 4.75 -18.72 -2.83
N ASN A 137 5.84 -18.36 -2.15
CA ASN A 137 5.84 -18.00 -0.73
C ASN A 137 5.56 -16.51 -0.49
N TRP A 138 5.36 -15.71 -1.54
CA TRP A 138 5.05 -14.30 -1.40
C TRP A 138 3.60 -14.11 -0.95
N VAL A 139 3.45 -13.46 0.21
CA VAL A 139 2.17 -13.17 0.84
C VAL A 139 2.01 -11.66 0.92
N MET A 140 0.79 -11.19 0.65
CA MET A 140 0.41 -9.79 0.82
C MET A 140 -0.80 -9.69 1.74
N HIS A 141 -0.77 -8.70 2.63
CA HIS A 141 -1.91 -8.29 3.43
C HIS A 141 -2.45 -6.96 2.89
N GLU A 142 -3.56 -7.02 2.17
CA GLU A 142 -4.24 -5.85 1.62
C GLU A 142 -5.20 -5.29 2.68
N TYR A 143 -4.89 -4.11 3.21
CA TYR A 143 -5.73 -3.39 4.16
C TYR A 143 -6.63 -2.40 3.43
N ARG A 144 -7.90 -2.31 3.85
CA ARG A 144 -8.86 -1.34 3.33
C ARG A 144 -9.64 -0.69 4.46
N LEU A 145 -9.83 0.62 4.35
CA LEU A 145 -10.71 1.37 5.25
C LEU A 145 -12.16 0.90 5.09
N ASP A 146 -12.91 0.81 6.20
CA ASP A 146 -14.34 0.60 6.12
C ASP A 146 -15.03 1.88 5.63
N ARG A 147 -16.05 1.74 4.77
CA ARG A 147 -16.75 2.90 4.18
C ARG A 147 -17.54 3.70 5.21
N LYS A 148 -17.94 3.08 6.31
CA LYS A 148 -18.69 3.72 7.39
C LYS A 148 -17.75 4.30 8.44
N PHE A 149 -16.46 3.99 8.38
CA PHE A 149 -15.49 4.67 9.22
C PHE A 149 -15.46 6.15 8.82
N PRO A 150 -15.72 7.10 9.74
CA PRO A 150 -15.96 8.48 9.38
C PRO A 150 -14.73 9.08 8.69
N THR A 151 -14.81 9.23 7.37
CA THR A 151 -13.94 10.11 6.59
C THR A 151 -14.67 11.43 6.52
N HIS A 152 -14.66 12.21 7.61
CA HIS A 152 -15.34 13.50 7.59
C HIS A 152 -14.74 14.35 6.46
N ASN A 153 -15.54 14.60 5.42
CA ASN A 153 -15.33 15.56 4.33
C ASN A 153 -14.23 15.27 3.29
N LEU A 154 -14.31 14.16 2.55
CA LEU A 154 -13.64 14.10 1.24
C LEU A 154 -14.42 14.94 0.20
N PRO A 155 -13.79 15.84 -0.56
CA PRO A 155 -14.44 16.50 -1.69
C PRO A 155 -14.90 15.42 -2.68
N LYS A 156 -16.17 15.47 -3.08
CA LYS A 156 -16.67 14.59 -4.14
C LYS A 156 -15.78 14.79 -5.37
N ARG A 157 -15.17 13.70 -5.85
CA ARG A 157 -14.35 13.67 -7.07
C ARG A 157 -15.05 14.47 -8.17
N ALA A 158 -14.46 15.60 -8.58
CA ALA A 158 -14.97 16.39 -9.69
C ALA A 158 -14.96 15.50 -10.94
N LYS A 159 -16.13 15.34 -11.56
CA LYS A 159 -16.22 14.74 -12.90
C LYS A 159 -15.63 15.76 -13.86
N VAL A 160 -14.42 15.49 -14.35
CA VAL A 160 -13.92 16.17 -15.54
C VAL A 160 -14.72 15.61 -16.71
N ASN A 161 -15.71 16.37 -17.15
CA ASN A 161 -16.38 16.10 -18.43
C ASN A 161 -15.39 16.50 -19.54
N LYS A 162 -15.15 15.58 -20.47
CA LYS A 162 -14.57 15.89 -21.77
C LYS A 162 -15.59 16.61 -22.63
#